data_AF-A0A2R8ACJ2-F1
#
_entry.id   AF-A0A2R8ACJ2-F1
#
_cell.length_a   1.000
_cell.length_b   1.000
_cell.length_c   1.000
_cell.angle_alpha   90.00
_cell.angle_beta   90.00
_cell.angle_gamma   90.00
#
_symmetry.space_group_name_H-M   'P 1'
#
loop_
_entity.id
_entity.type
_entity.pdbx_description
1 polymer ?
#
loop_
_entity_poly.entity_id
_entity_poly.type
_entity_poly.pdbx_seq_one_letter_code
_entity_poly.pdbx_strand_id
1 'polypeptide(L)'
;MQKFLITRKSYNRKTGPIMVTTSPRMTCPTACPLRKTARDDRSSGCYAEHGFLGGFIWSKLDRLNVGDDFKKGQIKVHSLETLLQVIRDLPEGTLWRHNQAGDLYSTDQETIDERSLALITEANTGRRGFTYTHYDVLDNLENRRLVREANQAGFTVNLSANDEAHAWELARLNIAPVTTILPADACTMRNHCERDAVIICPASLPEHKITCAECGICAKQRKAIIGFPALGKKANEKGVGISNAHARLGQATGTTLQQGKAS
;
A
#
# COMPACT_ATOMS: atom_id res chain seq x y z
N MET A 1 14.94 5.68 -14.46
CA MET A 1 14.37 4.69 -15.41
C MET A 1 13.56 3.67 -14.62
N GLN A 2 12.33 3.41 -15.05
CA GLN A 2 11.44 2.47 -14.36
C GLN A 2 11.95 1.04 -14.50
N LYS A 3 11.91 0.29 -13.40
CA LYS A 3 12.41 -1.09 -13.36
C LYS A 3 11.54 -1.97 -12.48
N PHE A 4 11.31 -3.20 -12.93
CA PHE A 4 10.43 -4.15 -12.28
C PHE A 4 11.04 -5.54 -12.26
N LEU A 5 10.82 -6.28 -11.18
CA LEU A 5 10.90 -7.74 -11.21
C LEU A 5 9.51 -8.29 -11.43
N ILE A 6 9.37 -9.19 -12.40
CA ILE A 6 8.10 -9.83 -12.73
C ILE A 6 8.18 -11.30 -12.31
N THR A 7 7.36 -11.70 -11.35
CA THR A 7 7.23 -13.09 -10.93
C THR A 7 5.92 -13.63 -11.47
N ARG A 8 5.97 -14.33 -12.61
CA ARG A 8 4.77 -14.84 -13.32
C ARG A 8 3.89 -15.74 -12.46
N LYS A 9 4.49 -16.52 -11.55
CA LYS A 9 3.79 -17.39 -10.60
C LYS A 9 4.45 -17.25 -9.23
N SER A 10 3.76 -16.58 -8.30
CA SER A 10 4.25 -16.39 -6.94
C SER A 10 4.16 -17.67 -6.10
N TYR A 11 5.18 -17.90 -5.28
CA TYR A 11 5.18 -18.94 -4.23
C TYR A 11 4.94 -18.34 -2.83
N ASN A 12 4.60 -17.05 -2.74
CA ASN A 12 4.27 -16.41 -1.49
C ASN A 12 2.95 -16.99 -0.96
N ARG A 13 2.98 -17.51 0.27
CA ARG A 13 1.83 -18.14 0.93
C ARG A 13 0.60 -17.22 0.99
N LYS A 14 0.78 -15.90 1.12
CA LYS A 14 -0.32 -14.94 1.14
C LYS A 14 -0.93 -14.72 -0.24
N THR A 15 -0.10 -14.53 -1.27
CA THR A 15 -0.63 -14.20 -2.59
C THR A 15 -1.19 -15.42 -3.32
N GLY A 16 -0.64 -16.60 -3.05
CA GLY A 16 -0.86 -17.77 -3.89
C GLY A 16 -0.25 -17.59 -5.29
N PRO A 17 -0.59 -18.45 -6.25
CA PRO A 17 0.06 -18.55 -7.56
C PRO A 17 -0.38 -17.47 -8.58
N ILE A 18 -0.66 -16.25 -8.13
CA ILE A 18 -0.89 -15.10 -9.03
C ILE A 18 0.42 -14.49 -9.50
N MET A 19 0.37 -13.77 -10.63
CA MET A 19 1.50 -12.94 -11.05
C MET A 19 1.66 -11.76 -10.08
N VAL A 20 2.90 -11.50 -9.69
CA VAL A 20 3.26 -10.35 -8.84
C VAL A 20 4.44 -9.60 -9.44
N THR A 21 4.46 -8.28 -9.25
CA THR A 21 5.65 -7.47 -9.54
C THR A 21 6.32 -6.99 -8.26
N THR A 22 7.59 -6.61 -8.36
CA THR A 22 8.31 -5.83 -7.33
C THR A 22 8.95 -4.63 -7.99
N SER A 23 8.74 -3.45 -7.43
CA SER A 23 9.40 -2.19 -7.82
C SER A 23 10.47 -1.81 -6.80
N PRO A 24 11.53 -1.07 -7.17
CA PRO A 24 12.60 -0.66 -6.25
C PRO A 24 12.11 0.31 -5.16
N ARG A 25 12.91 0.48 -4.09
CA ARG A 25 12.59 1.36 -2.95
C ARG A 25 12.34 2.81 -3.34
N MET A 26 12.98 3.28 -4.41
CA MET A 26 12.79 4.64 -4.93
C MET A 26 11.34 4.95 -5.30
N THR A 27 10.48 3.94 -5.50
CA THR A 27 9.06 4.16 -5.78
C THR A 27 8.24 4.50 -4.54
N CYS A 28 8.75 4.21 -3.35
CA CYS A 28 8.03 4.48 -2.10
C CYS A 28 7.99 5.99 -1.82
N PRO A 29 6.81 6.54 -1.51
CA PRO A 29 6.65 7.98 -1.32
C PRO A 29 7.39 8.49 -0.09
N THR A 30 7.76 9.77 -0.10
CA THR A 30 8.41 10.43 1.05
C THR A 30 7.52 10.51 2.27
N ALA A 31 6.21 10.62 2.05
CA ALA A 31 5.18 10.62 3.07
C ALA A 31 4.96 9.26 3.77
N CYS A 32 5.48 8.15 3.23
CA CYS A 32 5.26 6.82 3.83
C CYS A 32 5.97 6.73 5.19
N PRO A 33 5.24 6.59 6.32
CA PRO A 33 5.87 6.55 7.65
C PRO A 33 6.64 5.25 7.90
N LEU A 34 6.34 4.20 7.13
CA LEU A 34 7.00 2.89 7.22
C LEU A 34 8.32 2.83 6.44
N ARG A 35 8.60 3.85 5.62
CA ARG A 35 9.80 3.90 4.78
C ARG A 35 11.04 4.00 5.65
N LYS A 36 12.04 3.16 5.36
CA LYS A 36 13.35 3.26 5.98
C LYS A 36 14.02 4.58 5.58
N THR A 37 14.43 5.39 6.57
CA THR A 37 15.18 6.63 6.33
C THR A 37 16.62 6.48 6.83
N ALA A 38 17.53 7.31 6.31
CA ALA A 38 18.93 7.29 6.76
C ALA A 38 19.13 7.65 8.25
N ARG A 39 18.10 8.20 8.90
CA ARG A 39 18.11 8.60 10.32
C ARG A 39 17.55 7.54 11.27
N ASP A 40 16.92 6.47 10.74
CA ASP A 40 16.37 5.38 11.55
C ASP A 40 17.03 4.06 11.12
N ASP A 41 17.94 3.55 11.96
CA ASP A 41 18.65 2.29 11.73
C ASP A 41 17.70 1.07 11.73
N ARG A 42 16.49 1.27 12.24
CA ARG A 42 15.39 0.32 12.25
C ARG A 42 14.40 0.72 11.16
N SER A 43 14.12 -0.18 10.24
CA SER A 43 12.97 -0.06 9.34
C SER A 43 11.73 0.26 10.19
N SER A 44 11.03 1.35 9.90
CA SER A 44 9.91 1.88 10.66
C SER A 44 8.64 1.01 10.62
N GLY A 45 8.78 -0.28 10.30
CA GLY A 45 7.71 -1.28 10.27
C GLY A 45 7.34 -1.77 8.87
N CYS A 46 8.01 -1.30 7.81
CA CYS A 46 7.74 -1.78 6.45
C CYS A 46 8.06 -3.27 6.30
N TYR A 47 7.02 -4.07 6.04
CA TYR A 47 7.15 -5.50 5.78
C TYR A 47 8.16 -5.82 4.67
N ALA A 48 8.23 -4.98 3.62
CA ALA A 48 9.12 -5.19 2.49
C ALA A 48 10.61 -5.02 2.85
N GLU A 49 10.96 -4.42 3.99
CA GLU A 49 12.35 -4.30 4.46
C GLU A 49 12.87 -5.57 5.12
N HIS A 50 12.01 -6.56 5.39
CA HIS A 50 12.35 -7.72 6.19
C HIS A 50 12.51 -9.01 5.38
N GLY A 51 13.25 -9.96 5.97
CA GLY A 51 13.42 -11.31 5.45
C GLY A 51 14.09 -11.37 4.08
N PHE A 52 13.78 -12.43 3.32
CA PHE A 52 14.32 -12.64 1.98
C PHE A 52 13.87 -11.56 0.98
N LEU A 53 12.65 -11.04 1.14
CA LEU A 53 12.12 -9.97 0.31
C LEU A 53 12.97 -8.71 0.45
N GLY A 54 13.15 -8.18 1.66
CA GLY A 54 13.92 -6.95 1.87
C GLY A 54 15.43 -7.11 1.79
N GLY A 55 15.96 -8.13 2.48
CA GLY A 55 17.41 -8.35 2.62
C GLY A 55 18.08 -8.77 1.32
N PHE A 56 17.40 -9.52 0.45
CA PHE A 56 17.96 -10.03 -0.79
C PHE A 56 17.28 -9.44 -2.04
N ILE A 57 15.96 -9.65 -2.22
CA ILE A 57 15.28 -9.28 -3.47
C ILE A 57 15.33 -7.77 -3.70
N TRP A 58 14.87 -6.99 -2.73
CA TRP A 58 14.72 -5.55 -2.86
C TRP A 58 16.08 -4.85 -2.92
N SER A 59 17.01 -5.23 -2.03
CA SER A 59 18.40 -4.73 -2.05
C SER A 59 19.13 -5.00 -3.36
N LYS A 60 18.88 -6.15 -4.00
CA LYS A 60 19.47 -6.45 -5.31
C LYS A 60 18.80 -5.63 -6.40
N LEU A 61 17.46 -5.55 -6.42
CA LEU A 61 16.72 -4.77 -7.42
C LEU A 61 17.12 -3.28 -7.42
N ASP A 62 17.36 -2.69 -6.24
CA ASP A 62 17.79 -1.29 -6.14
C ASP A 62 19.10 -1.02 -6.89
N ARG A 63 20.01 -2.00 -6.93
CA ARG A 63 21.34 -1.86 -7.56
C ARG A 63 21.37 -2.24 -9.04
N LEU A 64 20.42 -3.06 -9.49
CA LEU A 64 20.36 -3.53 -10.88
C LEU A 64 19.64 -2.53 -11.79
N ASN A 65 19.99 -2.56 -13.07
CA ASN A 65 19.36 -1.80 -14.14
C ASN A 65 18.47 -2.70 -14.99
N VAL A 66 17.61 -2.08 -15.81
CA VAL A 66 16.82 -2.80 -16.82
C VAL A 66 17.77 -3.61 -17.72
N GLY A 67 17.41 -4.87 -17.99
CA GLY A 67 18.20 -5.81 -18.79
C GLY A 67 19.16 -6.68 -17.98
N ASP A 68 19.55 -6.24 -16.78
CA ASP A 68 20.43 -7.00 -15.89
C ASP A 68 19.78 -8.31 -15.42
N ASP A 69 20.63 -9.31 -15.19
CA ASP A 69 20.21 -10.58 -14.63
C ASP A 69 19.98 -10.47 -13.12
N PHE A 70 18.72 -10.55 -12.70
CA PHE A 70 18.38 -10.74 -11.29
C PHE A 70 18.74 -12.15 -10.82
N LYS A 71 18.48 -13.16 -11.65
CA LYS A 71 18.98 -14.53 -11.49
C LYS A 71 19.51 -14.99 -12.83
N LYS A 72 20.82 -15.26 -12.90
CA LYS A 72 21.57 -15.54 -14.12
C LYS A 72 20.81 -16.52 -15.02
N GLY A 73 20.49 -16.09 -16.25
CA GLY A 73 19.80 -16.89 -17.26
C GLY A 73 18.35 -17.30 -16.92
N GLN A 74 17.74 -16.74 -15.87
CA GLN A 74 16.40 -17.15 -15.43
C GLN A 74 15.45 -15.97 -15.22
N ILE A 75 15.92 -14.89 -14.59
CA ILE A 75 15.09 -13.74 -14.24
C ILE A 75 15.87 -12.47 -14.58
N LYS A 76 15.25 -11.58 -15.35
CA LYS A 76 15.79 -10.26 -15.68
C LYS A 76 15.05 -9.16 -14.95
N VAL A 77 15.71 -8.01 -14.84
CA VAL A 77 15.05 -6.75 -14.49
C VAL A 77 14.42 -6.17 -15.74
N HIS A 78 13.13 -5.84 -15.67
CA HIS A 78 12.32 -5.47 -16.81
C HIS A 78 11.95 -3.99 -16.81
N SER A 79 11.76 -3.42 -18.00
CA SER A 79 11.27 -2.06 -18.19
C SER A 79 9.75 -1.96 -18.01
N LEU A 80 9.21 -0.74 -18.05
CA LEU A 80 7.77 -0.51 -18.11
C LEU A 80 7.16 -1.18 -19.35
N GLU A 81 7.77 -1.03 -20.53
CA GLU A 81 7.25 -1.59 -21.78
C GLU A 81 7.10 -3.11 -21.69
N THR A 82 8.09 -3.79 -21.10
CA THR A 82 8.01 -5.24 -20.89
C THR A 82 6.90 -5.60 -19.90
N LEU A 83 6.74 -4.83 -18.82
CA LEU A 83 5.65 -5.02 -17.87
C LEU A 83 4.28 -4.88 -18.57
N LEU A 84 4.08 -3.82 -19.36
CA LEU A 84 2.84 -3.59 -20.09
C LEU A 84 2.50 -4.75 -21.02
N GLN A 85 3.49 -5.26 -21.76
CA GLN A 85 3.29 -6.42 -22.63
C GLN A 85 2.87 -7.66 -21.81
N VAL A 86 3.57 -7.94 -20.71
CA VAL A 86 3.24 -9.10 -19.87
C VAL A 86 1.83 -9.01 -19.28
N ILE A 87 1.38 -7.81 -18.88
CA ILE A 87 0.00 -7.61 -18.40
C ILE A 87 -1.01 -7.85 -19.54
N ARG A 88 -0.70 -7.39 -20.76
CA ARG A 88 -1.55 -7.59 -21.95
C ARG A 88 -1.68 -9.06 -22.35
N ASP A 89 -0.62 -9.83 -22.15
CA ASP A 89 -0.58 -11.26 -22.46
C ASP A 89 -1.30 -12.13 -21.41
N LEU A 90 -1.74 -11.56 -20.28
CA LEU A 90 -2.51 -12.33 -19.30
C LEU A 90 -3.88 -12.72 -19.89
N PRO A 91 -4.36 -13.94 -19.61
CA PRO A 91 -5.74 -14.32 -19.94
C PRO A 91 -6.75 -13.33 -19.34
N GLU A 92 -7.87 -13.15 -20.02
CA GLU A 92 -8.97 -12.32 -19.53
C GLU A 92 -9.42 -12.74 -18.12
N GLY A 93 -9.75 -11.76 -17.28
CA GLY A 93 -10.15 -11.95 -15.90
C GLY A 93 -9.02 -12.35 -14.94
N THR A 94 -7.77 -12.48 -15.42
CA THR A 94 -6.64 -12.89 -14.56
C THR A 94 -6.41 -11.91 -13.43
N LEU A 95 -6.38 -12.43 -12.20
CA LEU A 95 -5.96 -11.71 -11.01
C LEU A 95 -4.44 -11.63 -10.96
N TRP A 96 -3.93 -10.42 -10.76
CA TRP A 96 -2.50 -10.18 -10.58
C TRP A 96 -2.29 -9.01 -9.63
N ARG A 97 -1.12 -8.96 -8.98
CA ARG A 97 -0.78 -7.90 -8.03
C ARG A 97 0.40 -7.10 -8.54
N HIS A 98 0.16 -5.83 -8.82
CA HIS A 98 1.25 -4.89 -8.96
C HIS A 98 1.84 -4.63 -7.56
N ASN A 99 3.14 -4.84 -7.42
CA ASN A 99 3.96 -4.55 -6.25
C ASN A 99 3.59 -5.37 -4.99
N GLN A 100 4.29 -6.50 -4.82
CA GLN A 100 4.46 -7.13 -3.51
C GLN A 100 5.41 -6.32 -2.60
N ALA A 101 6.27 -5.49 -3.21
CA ALA A 101 7.11 -4.47 -2.57
C ALA A 101 7.35 -3.32 -3.57
N GLY A 102 7.60 -2.12 -3.05
CA GLY A 102 7.54 -0.86 -3.81
C GLY A 102 6.14 -0.26 -3.83
N ASP A 103 6.00 0.89 -4.47
CA ASP A 103 4.75 1.62 -4.66
C ASP A 103 4.64 2.06 -6.14
N LEU A 104 3.63 2.86 -6.48
CA LEU A 104 3.50 3.46 -7.80
C LEU A 104 4.73 4.30 -8.17
N TYR A 105 5.07 4.34 -9.46
CA TYR A 105 6.22 5.11 -9.90
C TYR A 105 5.98 6.61 -9.74
N SER A 106 7.03 7.32 -9.40
CA SER A 106 7.10 8.77 -9.29
C SER A 106 8.52 9.22 -9.61
N THR A 107 8.65 10.44 -10.13
CA THR A 107 9.94 11.10 -10.35
C THR A 107 10.49 11.78 -9.10
N ASP A 108 9.61 12.23 -8.20
CA ASP A 108 9.94 13.03 -7.01
C ASP A 108 9.62 12.34 -5.67
N GLN A 109 8.97 11.17 -5.71
CA GLN A 109 8.43 10.44 -4.54
C GLN A 109 7.31 11.18 -3.79
N GLU A 110 6.70 12.18 -4.42
CA GLU A 110 5.59 12.98 -3.87
C GLU A 110 4.35 12.89 -4.75
N THR A 111 4.52 12.94 -6.07
CA THR A 111 3.44 12.88 -7.06
C THR A 111 3.58 11.64 -7.93
N ILE A 112 2.51 10.84 -8.04
CA ILE A 112 2.44 9.67 -8.90
C ILE A 112 2.66 10.10 -10.35
N ASP A 113 3.49 9.36 -11.08
CA ASP A 113 3.69 9.60 -12.51
C ASP A 113 2.42 9.20 -13.29
N GLU A 114 1.67 10.19 -13.75
CA GLU A 114 0.40 10.04 -14.47
C GLU A 114 0.53 9.08 -15.66
N ARG A 115 1.55 9.30 -16.50
CA ARG A 115 1.74 8.51 -17.73
C ARG A 115 1.93 7.04 -17.40
N SER A 116 2.73 6.73 -16.39
CA SER A 116 3.01 5.34 -15.99
C SER A 116 1.77 4.66 -15.45
N LEU A 117 1.00 5.34 -14.59
CA LEU A 117 -0.23 4.79 -14.05
C LEU A 117 -1.29 4.58 -15.14
N ALA A 118 -1.44 5.55 -16.06
CA ALA A 118 -2.36 5.45 -17.18
C ALA A 118 -2.03 4.25 -18.09
N LEU A 119 -0.75 4.06 -18.43
CA LEU A 119 -0.31 2.93 -19.26
C LEU A 119 -0.55 1.58 -18.57
N ILE A 120 -0.26 1.46 -17.28
CA ILE A 120 -0.54 0.23 -16.51
C ILE A 120 -2.04 -0.04 -16.45
N THR A 121 -2.84 1.01 -16.25
CA THR A 121 -4.31 0.93 -16.19
C THR A 121 -4.88 0.46 -17.52
N GLU A 122 -4.43 1.04 -18.63
CA GLU A 122 -4.82 0.63 -19.99
C GLU A 122 -4.43 -0.83 -20.25
N ALA A 123 -3.18 -1.20 -19.94
CA ALA A 123 -2.71 -2.57 -20.07
C ALA A 123 -3.47 -3.55 -19.15
N ASN A 124 -4.11 -3.08 -18.09
CA ASN A 124 -4.95 -3.89 -17.21
C ASN A 124 -6.39 -4.09 -17.74
N THR A 125 -6.80 -3.47 -18.84
CA THR A 125 -8.17 -3.64 -19.40
C THR A 125 -8.53 -5.11 -19.57
N GLY A 126 -9.65 -5.56 -19.00
CA GLY A 126 -10.08 -6.96 -18.99
C GLY A 126 -9.32 -7.87 -18.03
N ARG A 127 -8.37 -7.35 -17.24
CA ARG A 127 -7.64 -8.04 -16.17
C ARG A 127 -8.04 -7.49 -14.80
N ARG A 128 -7.73 -8.24 -13.74
CA ARG A 128 -8.09 -7.88 -12.36
C ARG A 128 -6.86 -7.45 -11.56
N GLY A 129 -6.11 -6.50 -12.10
CA GLY A 129 -4.91 -5.94 -11.45
C GLY A 129 -5.24 -5.10 -10.24
N PHE A 130 -4.42 -5.23 -9.20
CA PHE A 130 -4.50 -4.37 -8.03
C PHE A 130 -3.14 -4.04 -7.43
N THR A 131 -3.08 -2.92 -6.72
CA THR A 131 -1.92 -2.47 -5.95
C THR A 131 -2.36 -1.81 -4.65
N TYR A 132 -1.37 -1.41 -3.83
CA TYR A 132 -1.53 -0.55 -2.68
C TYR A 132 -0.68 0.69 -2.87
N THR A 133 -1.11 1.81 -2.29
CA THR A 133 -0.32 3.04 -2.31
C THR A 133 -0.37 3.78 -0.98
N HIS A 134 0.78 4.32 -0.56
CA HIS A 134 0.89 5.28 0.54
C HIS A 134 1.13 6.71 0.05
N TYR A 135 0.99 6.98 -1.26
CA TYR A 135 1.07 8.36 -1.75
C TYR A 135 -0.04 9.18 -1.12
N ASP A 136 0.30 10.41 -0.72
CA ASP A 136 -0.68 11.30 -0.13
C ASP A 136 -1.76 11.63 -1.17
N VAL A 137 -3.02 11.47 -0.77
CA VAL A 137 -4.21 11.83 -1.55
C VAL A 137 -5.13 12.78 -0.79
N LEU A 138 -4.79 13.12 0.46
CA LEU A 138 -5.52 14.06 1.30
C LEU A 138 -5.11 15.50 0.97
N ASP A 139 -3.82 15.76 0.80
CA ASP A 139 -3.34 17.10 0.47
C ASP A 139 -2.88 17.21 -1.00
N ASN A 140 -2.33 16.14 -1.58
CA ASN A 140 -2.00 16.10 -3.01
C ASN A 140 -3.24 15.74 -3.87
N LEU A 141 -3.88 16.77 -4.42
CA LEU A 141 -5.07 16.63 -5.28
C LEU A 141 -4.79 15.92 -6.61
N GLU A 142 -3.55 15.96 -7.10
CA GLU A 142 -3.18 15.28 -8.34
C GLU A 142 -3.11 13.77 -8.12
N ASN A 143 -2.44 13.32 -7.06
CA ASN A 143 -2.48 11.91 -6.67
C ASN A 143 -3.92 11.42 -6.45
N ARG A 144 -4.76 12.24 -5.80
CA ARG A 144 -6.18 11.94 -5.60
C ARG A 144 -6.89 11.71 -6.94
N ARG A 145 -6.69 12.60 -7.90
CA ARG A 145 -7.28 12.51 -9.25
C ARG A 145 -6.84 11.23 -9.95
N LEU A 146 -5.53 10.98 -9.99
CA LEU A 146 -4.91 9.83 -10.67
C LEU A 146 -5.38 8.49 -10.09
N VAL A 147 -5.42 8.37 -8.76
CA VAL A 147 -5.92 7.17 -8.08
C VAL A 147 -7.40 6.93 -8.40
N ARG A 148 -8.23 7.98 -8.40
CA ARG A 148 -9.65 7.88 -8.76
C ARG A 148 -9.83 7.38 -10.19
N GLU A 149 -9.11 7.96 -11.14
CA GLU A 149 -9.20 7.61 -12.56
C GLU A 149 -8.75 6.16 -12.82
N ALA A 150 -7.65 5.72 -12.22
CA ALA A 150 -7.19 4.32 -12.33
C ALA A 150 -8.24 3.33 -11.80
N ASN A 151 -8.84 3.62 -10.65
CA ASN A 151 -9.89 2.78 -10.07
C ASN A 151 -11.17 2.76 -10.91
N GLN A 152 -11.58 3.90 -11.48
CA GLN A 152 -12.73 3.99 -12.39
C GLN A 152 -12.49 3.21 -13.70
N ALA A 153 -11.25 3.18 -14.18
CA ALA A 153 -10.84 2.43 -15.36
C ALA A 153 -10.53 0.94 -15.09
N GLY A 154 -10.69 0.47 -13.84
CA GLY A 154 -10.63 -0.96 -13.50
C GLY A 154 -9.29 -1.49 -13.01
N PHE A 155 -8.26 -0.65 -12.86
CA PHE A 155 -7.04 -1.01 -12.13
C PHE A 155 -7.17 -0.59 -10.67
N THR A 156 -7.30 -1.57 -9.78
CA THR A 156 -7.67 -1.27 -8.37
C THR A 156 -6.46 -0.80 -7.57
N VAL A 157 -6.39 0.50 -7.29
CA VAL A 157 -5.39 1.08 -6.39
C VAL A 157 -6.01 1.22 -5.00
N ASN A 158 -5.58 0.39 -4.05
CA ASN A 158 -6.04 0.47 -2.67
C ASN A 158 -5.25 1.55 -1.93
N LEU A 159 -5.96 2.46 -1.25
CA LEU A 159 -5.33 3.43 -0.36
C LEU A 159 -4.87 2.71 0.91
N SER A 160 -3.57 2.79 1.20
CA SER A 160 -2.94 2.10 2.33
C SER A 160 -2.79 3.05 3.51
N ALA A 161 -3.70 2.93 4.46
CA ALA A 161 -3.70 3.69 5.69
C ALA A 161 -2.68 3.15 6.70
N ASN A 162 -2.19 4.06 7.54
CA ASN A 162 -1.18 3.77 8.55
C ASN A 162 -1.80 3.21 9.84
N ASP A 163 -3.06 3.56 10.09
CA ASP A 163 -3.86 3.18 11.24
C ASP A 163 -5.36 3.35 10.92
N GLU A 164 -6.22 2.93 11.86
CA GLU A 164 -7.68 2.96 11.69
C GLU A 164 -8.25 4.37 11.49
N ALA A 165 -7.69 5.40 12.15
CA ALA A 165 -8.19 6.76 12.02
C ALA A 165 -7.91 7.32 10.63
N HIS A 166 -6.68 7.16 10.15
CA HIS A 166 -6.28 7.54 8.79
C HIS A 166 -7.10 6.75 7.74
N ALA A 167 -7.45 5.49 8.02
CA ALA A 167 -8.28 4.68 7.11
C ALA A 167 -9.66 5.31 6.88
N TRP A 168 -10.27 5.87 7.92
CA TRP A 168 -11.57 6.54 7.80
C TRP A 168 -11.47 7.87 7.05
N GLU A 169 -10.40 8.63 7.23
CA GLU A 169 -10.15 9.85 6.45
C GLU A 169 -10.06 9.54 4.96
N LEU A 170 -9.28 8.50 4.60
CA LEU A 170 -9.17 8.04 3.22
C LEU A 170 -10.49 7.49 2.68
N ALA A 171 -11.27 6.77 3.50
CA ALA A 171 -12.55 6.19 3.08
C ALA A 171 -13.58 7.27 2.75
N ARG A 172 -13.56 8.41 3.44
CA ARG A 172 -14.45 9.56 3.17
C ARG A 172 -14.22 10.20 1.81
N LEU A 173 -13.03 10.04 1.21
CA LEU A 173 -12.77 10.51 -0.15
C LEU A 173 -13.63 9.79 -1.20
N ASN A 174 -14.02 8.54 -0.93
CA ASN A 174 -14.85 7.71 -1.81
C ASN A 174 -14.30 7.62 -3.26
N ILE A 175 -12.97 7.54 -3.40
CA ILE A 175 -12.29 7.45 -4.70
C ILE A 175 -11.72 6.06 -5.00
N ALA A 176 -11.54 5.25 -3.96
CA ALA A 176 -10.78 4.00 -4.00
C ALA A 176 -11.09 3.15 -2.78
N PRO A 177 -10.88 1.82 -2.85
CA PRO A 177 -10.98 0.97 -1.66
C PRO A 177 -9.82 1.25 -0.71
N VAL A 178 -10.09 1.09 0.59
CA VAL A 178 -9.10 1.38 1.64
C VAL A 178 -8.64 0.09 2.33
N THR A 179 -7.38 0.10 2.71
CA THR A 179 -6.78 -0.88 3.61
C THR A 179 -6.04 -0.20 4.73
N THR A 180 -5.84 -0.88 5.86
CA THR A 180 -5.12 -0.32 7.00
C THR A 180 -4.22 -1.35 7.65
N ILE A 181 -3.14 -0.89 8.26
CA ILE A 181 -2.38 -1.70 9.23
C ILE A 181 -3.13 -1.66 10.57
N LEU A 182 -3.09 -2.78 11.28
CA LEU A 182 -3.66 -2.95 12.62
C LEU A 182 -2.59 -3.41 13.61
N PRO A 183 -2.78 -3.17 14.92
CA PRO A 183 -1.98 -3.81 15.96
C PRO A 183 -1.93 -5.34 15.80
N ALA A 184 -0.85 -5.98 16.27
CA ALA A 184 -0.67 -7.42 16.10
C ALA A 184 -1.72 -8.27 16.84
N ASP A 185 -2.24 -7.75 17.95
CA ASP A 185 -3.24 -8.37 18.80
C ASP A 185 -4.68 -8.05 18.39
N ALA A 186 -4.88 -7.34 17.28
CA ALA A 186 -6.19 -6.86 16.82
C ALA A 186 -7.25 -7.96 16.65
N CYS A 187 -6.86 -9.24 16.53
CA CYS A 187 -7.79 -10.38 16.45
C CYS A 187 -7.60 -11.44 17.58
N THR A 188 -7.01 -11.08 18.73
CA THR A 188 -6.92 -12.01 19.89
C THR A 188 -8.25 -12.15 20.66
N MET A 189 -9.18 -11.20 20.47
CA MET A 189 -10.52 -11.26 21.03
C MET A 189 -11.47 -11.91 20.03
N ARG A 190 -11.78 -13.19 20.26
CA ARG A 190 -12.63 -14.10 19.45
C ARG A 190 -14.02 -13.54 19.06
N ASN A 191 -14.40 -12.34 19.53
CA ASN A 191 -15.68 -11.67 19.30
C ASN A 191 -15.55 -10.25 18.68
N HIS A 192 -14.35 -9.77 18.29
CA HIS A 192 -14.13 -8.39 17.80
C HIS A 192 -13.27 -8.28 16.53
N CYS A 193 -13.25 -9.30 15.66
CA CYS A 193 -12.56 -9.19 14.36
C CYS A 193 -13.39 -8.41 13.31
N GLU A 194 -14.55 -7.88 13.73
CA GLU A 194 -15.31 -6.80 13.09
C GLU A 194 -15.41 -5.65 14.10
N ARG A 195 -14.62 -4.58 13.91
CA ARG A 195 -14.91 -3.27 14.51
C ARG A 195 -15.65 -2.46 13.46
N ASP A 196 -16.97 -2.62 13.39
CA ASP A 196 -18.01 -1.91 12.62
C ASP A 196 -17.74 -1.40 11.18
N ALA A 197 -16.55 -1.60 10.59
CA ALA A 197 -16.19 -1.24 9.22
C ALA A 197 -14.85 -1.81 8.72
N VAL A 198 -13.97 -2.30 9.61
CA VAL A 198 -12.69 -2.92 9.23
C VAL A 198 -12.79 -4.44 9.30
N ILE A 199 -12.68 -5.09 8.14
CA ILE A 199 -12.64 -6.55 8.00
C ILE A 199 -11.19 -6.99 7.95
N ILE A 200 -10.79 -7.89 8.83
CA ILE A 200 -9.42 -8.40 8.85
C ILE A 200 -9.19 -9.30 7.62
N CYS A 201 -8.08 -9.06 6.92
CA CYS A 201 -7.69 -9.90 5.78
C CYS A 201 -7.45 -11.34 6.26
N PRO A 202 -8.20 -12.32 5.74
CA PRO A 202 -8.07 -13.69 6.23
C PRO A 202 -6.71 -14.30 5.83
N ALA A 203 -6.06 -13.83 4.75
CA ALA A 203 -4.70 -14.26 4.39
C ALA A 203 -3.59 -13.74 5.35
N SER A 204 -3.94 -12.89 6.32
CA SER A 204 -3.02 -12.44 7.37
C SER A 204 -3.16 -13.23 8.67
N LEU A 205 -4.18 -14.07 8.79
CA LEU A 205 -4.45 -14.86 9.99
C LEU A 205 -3.75 -16.22 9.90
N PRO A 206 -2.93 -16.62 10.89
CA PRO A 206 -2.17 -17.88 10.85
C PRO A 206 -3.01 -19.15 10.64
N GLU A 207 -4.23 -19.15 11.15
CA GLU A 207 -5.18 -20.26 11.10
C GLU A 207 -5.89 -20.40 9.74
N HIS A 208 -5.86 -19.35 8.92
CA HIS A 208 -6.48 -19.34 7.60
C HIS A 208 -5.47 -19.67 6.50
N LYS A 209 -5.83 -20.62 5.63
CA LYS A 209 -5.01 -21.01 4.47
C LYS A 209 -5.38 -20.26 3.19
N ILE A 210 -6.31 -19.31 3.26
CA ILE A 210 -6.78 -18.58 2.08
C ILE A 210 -5.70 -17.66 1.52
N THR A 211 -5.60 -17.65 0.20
CA THR A 211 -4.65 -16.83 -0.54
C THR A 211 -5.35 -15.69 -1.28
N CYS A 212 -4.59 -14.69 -1.73
CA CYS A 212 -5.15 -13.66 -2.62
C CYS A 212 -5.71 -14.28 -3.90
N ALA A 213 -5.10 -15.35 -4.43
CA ALA A 213 -5.58 -16.08 -5.60
C ALA A 213 -7.02 -16.58 -5.44
N GLU A 214 -7.38 -17.04 -4.25
CA GLU A 214 -8.73 -17.53 -3.92
C GLU A 214 -9.67 -16.39 -3.53
N CYS A 215 -9.19 -15.41 -2.76
CA CYS A 215 -10.02 -14.34 -2.20
C CYS A 215 -10.31 -13.21 -3.20
N GLY A 216 -9.27 -12.63 -3.81
CA GLY A 216 -9.37 -11.56 -4.82
C GLY A 216 -10.08 -10.26 -4.39
N ILE A 217 -10.36 -10.04 -3.10
CA ILE A 217 -11.14 -8.88 -2.63
C ILE A 217 -10.43 -7.54 -2.85
N CYS A 218 -9.10 -7.52 -2.77
CA CYS A 218 -8.31 -6.31 -2.99
C CYS A 218 -8.27 -5.84 -4.46
N ALA A 219 -8.77 -6.67 -5.39
CA ALA A 219 -8.97 -6.29 -6.79
C ALA A 219 -10.41 -5.88 -7.11
N LYS A 220 -11.23 -5.64 -6.08
CA LYS A 220 -12.61 -5.18 -6.22
C LYS A 220 -12.78 -3.82 -5.55
N GLN A 221 -13.59 -2.97 -6.18
CA GLN A 221 -14.16 -1.79 -5.54
C GLN A 221 -15.08 -2.22 -4.41
N ARG A 222 -14.99 -1.55 -3.26
CA ARG A 222 -15.73 -1.91 -2.04
C ARG A 222 -15.74 -0.76 -1.05
N LYS A 223 -16.73 -0.78 -0.16
CA LYS A 223 -16.83 0.14 1.00
C LYS A 223 -16.08 -0.36 2.23
N ALA A 224 -15.99 -1.69 2.41
CA ALA A 224 -15.33 -2.28 3.56
C ALA A 224 -13.82 -1.99 3.55
N ILE A 225 -13.31 -1.51 4.68
CA ILE A 225 -11.88 -1.32 4.91
C ILE A 225 -11.27 -2.69 5.21
N ILE A 226 -10.14 -3.03 4.59
CA ILE A 226 -9.44 -4.29 4.88
C ILE A 226 -8.26 -4.06 5.82
N GLY A 227 -8.28 -4.70 6.98
CA GLY A 227 -7.24 -4.59 8.00
C GLY A 227 -6.15 -5.65 7.86
N PHE A 228 -4.91 -5.26 8.11
CA PHE A 228 -3.73 -6.12 8.14
C PHE A 228 -3.03 -6.04 9.49
N PRO A 229 -3.19 -7.05 10.37
CA PRO A 229 -2.43 -7.11 11.62
C PRO A 229 -0.92 -7.09 11.35
N ALA A 230 -0.20 -6.27 12.12
CA ALA A 230 1.26 -6.23 12.07
C ALA A 230 1.85 -7.60 12.44
N LEU A 231 2.75 -8.14 11.62
CA LEU A 231 3.39 -9.43 11.87
C LEU A 231 4.76 -9.24 12.52
N GLY A 232 4.93 -9.62 13.79
CA GLY A 232 6.23 -9.76 14.44
C GLY A 232 6.25 -9.47 15.95
N LYS A 233 7.22 -10.06 16.68
CA LYS A 233 7.43 -9.95 18.15
C LYS A 233 7.68 -8.53 18.70
N LYS A 234 7.73 -7.50 17.85
CA LYS A 234 7.95 -6.09 18.22
C LYS A 234 6.80 -5.17 17.77
N ALA A 235 5.62 -5.73 17.53
CA ALA A 235 4.43 -4.97 17.17
C ALA A 235 3.73 -4.29 18.37
N ASN A 236 4.22 -4.51 19.60
CA ASN A 236 3.55 -4.04 20.83
C ASN A 236 3.69 -2.54 21.13
N GLU A 237 4.42 -1.75 20.33
CA GLU A 237 4.66 -0.34 20.69
C GLU A 237 4.34 0.70 19.61
N LYS A 238 4.11 0.30 18.34
CA LYS A 238 3.97 1.28 17.24
C LYS A 238 2.54 1.50 16.73
N GLY A 239 1.57 0.68 17.17
CA GLY A 239 0.15 0.89 16.85
C GLY A 239 -0.54 2.01 17.65
N VAL A 240 0.17 2.69 18.56
CA VAL A 240 -0.38 3.72 19.47
C VAL A 240 0.40 5.04 19.38
N GLY A 241 1.35 5.17 18.45
CA GLY A 241 2.41 6.18 18.53
C GLY A 241 2.53 7.16 17.37
N ILE A 242 1.51 7.36 16.52
CA ILE A 242 1.49 8.49 15.58
C ILE A 242 0.66 9.59 16.25
N SER A 243 1.31 10.37 17.11
CA SER A 243 0.68 11.47 17.84
C SER A 243 0.17 12.54 16.87
N ASN A 244 -1.11 12.90 17.06
CA ASN A 244 -1.77 14.06 16.45
C ASN A 244 -0.89 15.31 16.49
N ALA A 245 -0.25 15.65 15.37
CA ALA A 245 0.43 16.92 15.19
C ALA A 245 -0.46 17.99 14.51
N HIS A 246 -1.76 17.73 14.29
CA HIS A 246 -2.70 18.68 13.65
C HIS A 246 -3.90 19.05 14.53
N ALA A 247 -3.74 19.03 15.86
CA ALA A 247 -4.77 19.50 16.80
C ALA A 247 -4.23 20.59 17.74
N ARG A 248 -3.61 21.65 17.20
CA ARG A 248 -3.33 22.89 17.96
C ARG A 248 -3.31 24.14 17.08
N LEU A 249 -4.42 24.47 16.43
CA LEU A 249 -4.70 25.84 15.98
C LEU A 249 -6.22 26.05 16.03
N GLY A 250 -6.73 26.44 17.19
CA GLY A 250 -8.14 26.79 17.34
C GLY A 250 -8.62 26.74 18.77
N GLN A 251 -8.12 27.64 19.61
CA GLN A 251 -8.81 28.19 20.79
C GLN A 251 -7.84 29.10 21.56
N ALA A 252 -7.78 30.38 21.19
CA ALA A 252 -7.19 31.43 22.01
C ALA A 252 -7.77 32.80 21.63
N THR A 253 -9.06 33.00 21.88
CA THR A 253 -9.67 34.34 22.04
C THR A 253 -10.82 34.25 23.05
N GLY A 254 -10.47 33.97 24.31
CA GLY A 254 -11.36 34.14 25.46
C GLY A 254 -11.15 35.53 26.06
N THR A 255 -11.95 36.49 25.61
CA THR A 255 -11.95 37.87 26.11
C THR A 255 -12.48 37.90 27.56
N THR A 256 -11.70 38.52 28.44
CA THR A 256 -12.02 38.81 29.84
C THR A 256 -13.27 39.70 29.95
N LEU A 257 -14.31 39.25 30.64
CA LEU A 257 -15.40 40.10 31.12
C LEU A 257 -15.45 40.03 32.65
N GLN A 258 -15.05 41.13 33.28
CA GLN A 258 -15.13 41.40 34.70
C GLN A 258 -16.61 41.41 35.15
N GLN A 259 -16.91 40.68 36.22
CA GLN A 259 -18.12 40.89 37.01
C GLN A 259 -17.89 42.02 38.01
N GLY A 260 -18.66 43.11 37.87
CA GLY A 260 -18.73 44.19 38.85
C GLY A 260 -19.47 43.74 40.12
N LYS A 261 -18.91 44.05 41.29
CA LYS A 261 -19.63 44.09 42.56
C LYS A 261 -20.10 45.51 42.80
N ALA A 262 -21.41 45.69 42.91
CA ALA A 262 -22.03 46.88 43.49
C ALA A 262 -22.45 46.55 44.92
N SER A 263 -21.83 47.23 45.88
CA SER A 263 -22.37 47.62 47.20
C SER A 263 -21.42 48.69 47.74
#